data_AF-A0A2V2DCN8-F1
#
_entry.id   AF-A0A2V2DCN8-F1
#
_cell.length_a   1.000
_cell.length_b   1.000
_cell.length_c   1.000
_cell.angle_alpha   90.00
_cell.angle_beta   90.00
_cell.angle_gamma   90.00
#
_symmetry.space_group_name_H-M   'P 1'
#
loop_
_entity.id
_entity.type
_entity.pdbx_description
1 polymer ?
#
loop_
_entity_poly.entity_id
_entity_poly.type
_entity_poly.pdbx_seq_one_letter_code
_entity_poly.pdbx_strand_id
1 'polypeptide(L)'
;MKKLSVILLSAALFAAANADTYYYKSSSESTDLSVSDNWYSDADFSTPLGYVPNFADGTSDIVIGGNAPNWTDLSFNAESVNLNSLTVGTGYFANVTTASGGSINVAGDVRFSSYATGFAGDIDINIGGNVYFHTQSSNSFGDARQDRGGINSLTIGGDVYMGTSTNHPSVYTLAESSLMNPSVLIKGRVTSNYASYSIINYGSIWSGGRIAGDAYVWVNGFSQNTGFGTSGSASSTGIAYLVMTNNVRDEVASGGGFGSSNNAPLSNLGLIMMSATYGDDNSIVEYKNYSQTFGGDYMLFEHGVTMISGGLFLNYAAANTSATHGNLKLAKAEGAQAATFGNSNSAVGGNFVFADLEVSDGGGSIRVRLDTDDTGANLLFDTLTFTGKATGSGEVVISLANFNGDDPYDYLSYLITDDVAANGKKVISWSEAADQGINFTTDLYKTFEHEGTQYVFETYNGADGLYIGYVQVPEPAGIAAAFGALALAVAA
;
A
#
# COMPACT_ATOMS: atom_id res chain seq x y z
N MET A 1 -7.51 -41.35 15.82
CA MET A 1 -6.10 -41.67 15.49
C MET A 1 -5.44 -40.41 14.97
N LYS A 2 -4.53 -39.84 15.76
CA LYS A 2 -3.84 -38.58 15.49
C LYS A 2 -2.81 -38.78 14.39
N LYS A 3 -2.95 -38.11 13.24
CA LYS A 3 -1.83 -37.87 12.34
C LYS A 3 -1.10 -36.63 12.87
N LEU A 4 -0.04 -36.87 13.65
CA LEU A 4 1.00 -35.89 13.88
C LEU A 4 1.74 -35.73 12.54
N SER A 5 1.47 -34.64 11.84
CA SER A 5 2.11 -34.33 10.56
C SER A 5 3.32 -33.43 10.81
N VAL A 6 4.49 -34.07 10.88
CA VAL A 6 5.83 -33.66 10.39
C VAL A 6 5.98 -32.24 9.80
N ILE A 7 5.81 -31.16 10.57
CA ILE A 7 6.28 -29.79 10.21
C ILE A 7 6.69 -29.03 11.49
N LEU A 8 7.62 -29.61 12.25
CA LEU A 8 8.33 -28.91 13.32
C LEU A 8 9.85 -29.14 13.20
N LEU A 9 10.29 -29.64 12.04
CA LEU A 9 11.69 -30.01 11.77
C LEU A 9 12.35 -29.16 10.67
N SER A 10 11.61 -28.28 9.98
CA SER A 10 12.15 -27.37 8.96
C SER A 10 12.57 -26.01 9.51
N ALA A 11 12.00 -25.54 10.63
CA ALA A 11 12.33 -24.24 11.24
C ALA A 11 13.42 -24.30 12.32
N ALA A 12 13.80 -25.51 12.80
CA ALA A 12 14.74 -25.69 13.92
C ALA A 12 16.07 -26.36 13.53
N LEU A 13 16.33 -26.57 12.23
CA LEU A 13 17.58 -27.18 11.73
C LEU A 13 18.47 -26.24 10.91
N PHE A 14 18.12 -24.97 10.76
CA PHE A 14 19.03 -23.93 10.28
C PHE A 14 19.68 -23.21 11.46
N ALA A 15 20.36 -23.97 12.32
CA ALA A 15 21.50 -23.38 13.01
C ALA A 15 22.49 -23.00 11.91
N ALA A 16 22.97 -21.75 11.92
CA ALA A 16 24.00 -21.28 11.00
C ALA A 16 25.26 -22.15 11.14
N ALA A 17 25.31 -23.27 10.42
CA ALA A 17 26.56 -23.76 9.89
C ALA A 17 27.13 -22.61 9.05
N ASN A 18 28.42 -22.32 9.19
CA ASN A 18 29.06 -21.25 8.42
C ASN A 18 28.72 -21.48 6.95
N ALA A 19 27.86 -20.64 6.37
CA ALA A 19 27.55 -20.69 4.95
C ALA A 19 28.86 -20.41 4.20
N ASP A 20 29.23 -21.31 3.29
CA ASP A 20 30.40 -21.06 2.45
C ASP A 20 30.08 -19.87 1.54
N THR A 21 30.94 -18.85 1.56
CA THR A 21 30.81 -17.68 0.70
C THR A 21 31.63 -17.84 -0.56
N TYR A 22 30.96 -17.75 -1.71
CA TYR A 22 31.57 -17.83 -3.02
C TYR A 22 31.45 -16.50 -3.75
N TYR A 23 32.50 -16.14 -4.46
CA TYR A 23 32.61 -14.88 -5.19
C TYR A 23 32.63 -15.18 -6.68
N TYR A 24 31.73 -14.56 -7.43
CA TYR A 24 31.67 -14.70 -8.88
C TYR A 24 32.18 -13.43 -9.55
N LYS A 25 33.14 -13.57 -10.46
CA LYS A 25 33.68 -12.48 -11.27
C LYS A 25 33.18 -12.60 -12.71
N SER A 26 32.28 -11.72 -13.11
CA SER A 26 31.86 -11.67 -14.52
C SER A 26 33.03 -11.20 -15.41
N SER A 27 33.24 -11.90 -16.52
CA SER A 27 34.27 -11.59 -17.52
C SER A 27 33.70 -11.29 -18.92
N SER A 28 32.38 -11.40 -19.12
CA SER A 28 31.73 -11.20 -20.43
C SER A 28 30.27 -10.73 -20.31
N GLU A 29 29.66 -10.26 -21.43
CA GLU A 29 28.28 -9.74 -21.48
C GLU A 29 27.19 -10.81 -21.22
N SER A 30 27.50 -12.10 -21.39
CA SER A 30 26.61 -13.20 -21.03
C SER A 30 27.46 -14.37 -20.59
N THR A 31 27.27 -14.81 -19.34
CA THR A 31 28.09 -15.88 -18.78
C THR A 31 27.20 -16.91 -18.08
N ASP A 32 27.39 -18.17 -18.46
CA ASP A 32 26.81 -19.30 -17.73
C ASP A 32 27.55 -19.45 -16.39
N LEU A 33 26.79 -19.47 -15.30
CA LEU A 33 27.33 -19.67 -13.95
C LEU A 33 27.90 -21.09 -13.76
N SER A 34 27.68 -22.00 -14.72
CA SER A 34 28.31 -23.32 -14.79
C SER A 34 29.79 -23.31 -15.24
N VAL A 35 30.37 -22.14 -15.54
CA VAL A 35 31.79 -22.01 -15.88
C VAL A 35 32.64 -21.83 -14.61
N SER A 36 33.51 -22.81 -14.31
CA SER A 36 34.36 -22.83 -13.10
C SER A 36 35.34 -21.66 -12.99
N ASP A 37 35.85 -21.17 -14.12
CA ASP A 37 37.00 -20.25 -14.16
C ASP A 37 36.71 -18.85 -13.59
N ASN A 38 35.44 -18.54 -13.32
CA ASN A 38 34.97 -17.26 -12.82
C ASN A 38 34.60 -17.29 -11.32
N TRP A 39 34.77 -18.43 -10.65
CA TRP A 39 34.46 -18.61 -9.24
C TRP A 39 35.70 -18.47 -8.36
N TYR A 40 35.52 -17.86 -7.18
CA TYR A 40 36.59 -17.56 -6.23
C TYR A 40 36.13 -17.79 -4.79
N SER A 41 37.06 -18.13 -3.90
CA SER A 41 36.79 -18.27 -2.46
C SER A 41 37.00 -16.99 -1.64
N ASP A 42 37.45 -15.90 -2.27
CA ASP A 42 37.76 -14.64 -1.61
C ASP A 42 37.26 -13.42 -2.39
N ALA A 43 36.97 -12.35 -1.65
CA ALA A 43 36.43 -11.09 -2.19
C ALA A 43 37.39 -10.32 -3.09
N ASP A 44 38.70 -10.59 -3.00
CA ASP A 44 39.72 -9.96 -3.84
C ASP A 44 39.86 -10.66 -5.20
N PHE A 45 39.10 -11.74 -5.44
CA PHE A 45 39.16 -12.57 -6.64
C PHE A 45 40.58 -13.09 -6.93
N SER A 46 41.29 -13.49 -5.87
CA SER A 46 42.69 -13.91 -5.95
C SER A 46 42.87 -15.45 -5.94
N THR A 47 41.91 -16.17 -5.37
CA THR A 47 41.93 -17.63 -5.19
C THR A 47 40.81 -18.27 -6.00
N PRO A 48 41.07 -18.70 -7.25
CA PRO A 48 40.05 -19.30 -8.10
C PRO A 48 39.64 -20.68 -7.59
N LEU A 49 38.37 -21.02 -7.77
CA LEU A 49 37.85 -22.36 -7.54
C LEU A 49 38.05 -23.21 -8.79
N GLY A 50 38.52 -24.45 -8.59
CA GLY A 50 38.61 -25.44 -9.67
C GLY A 50 37.28 -26.14 -9.99
N TYR A 51 36.16 -25.64 -9.46
CA TYR A 51 34.84 -26.24 -9.58
C TYR A 51 33.75 -25.17 -9.46
N VAL A 52 32.54 -25.49 -9.91
CA VAL A 52 31.34 -24.66 -9.71
C VAL A 52 30.72 -25.05 -8.37
N PRO A 53 30.45 -24.10 -7.45
CA PRO A 53 29.78 -24.42 -6.19
C PRO A 53 28.40 -25.05 -6.42
N ASN A 54 27.99 -25.90 -5.49
CA ASN A 54 26.69 -26.57 -5.56
C ASN A 54 25.62 -25.70 -4.88
N PHE A 55 24.62 -25.28 -5.64
CA PHE A 55 23.50 -24.46 -5.15
C PHE A 55 22.20 -25.27 -4.95
N ALA A 56 22.27 -26.60 -4.96
CA ALA A 56 21.08 -27.42 -4.75
C ALA A 56 20.61 -27.41 -3.28
N ASP A 57 21.52 -27.23 -2.33
CA ASP A 57 21.26 -27.40 -0.89
C ASP A 57 20.87 -26.12 -0.13
N GLY A 58 20.99 -24.94 -0.76
CA GLY A 58 20.60 -23.67 -0.14
C GLY A 58 21.57 -23.16 0.93
N THR A 59 22.77 -23.72 1.06
CA THR A 59 23.70 -23.37 2.15
C THR A 59 24.74 -22.32 1.76
N SER A 60 24.84 -21.99 0.48
CA SER A 60 25.91 -21.16 -0.07
C SER A 60 25.53 -19.68 -0.15
N ASP A 61 26.44 -18.80 0.25
CA ASP A 61 26.36 -17.36 0.00
C ASP A 61 27.02 -17.02 -1.33
N ILE A 62 26.38 -16.18 -2.15
CA ILE A 62 26.96 -15.71 -3.40
C ILE A 62 27.18 -14.20 -3.34
N VAL A 63 28.38 -13.77 -3.70
CA VAL A 63 28.72 -12.38 -3.97
C VAL A 63 29.12 -12.24 -5.44
N ILE A 64 28.30 -11.56 -6.21
CA ILE A 64 28.60 -11.23 -7.61
C ILE A 64 29.34 -9.89 -7.62
N GLY A 65 30.56 -9.86 -8.16
CA GLY A 65 31.37 -8.66 -8.20
C GLY A 65 32.37 -8.62 -9.35
N GLY A 66 33.31 -7.69 -9.25
CA GLY A 66 34.30 -7.41 -10.31
C GLY A 66 33.85 -6.35 -11.31
N ASN A 67 34.79 -5.87 -12.12
CA ASN A 67 34.52 -4.94 -13.22
C ASN A 67 33.89 -5.69 -14.40
N ALA A 68 32.62 -6.06 -14.26
CA ALA A 68 31.85 -6.64 -15.33
C ALA A 68 31.69 -5.63 -16.49
N PRO A 69 31.60 -6.10 -17.75
CA PRO A 69 31.08 -5.27 -18.83
C PRO A 69 29.66 -4.77 -18.52
N ASN A 70 29.23 -3.68 -19.15
CA ASN A 70 27.84 -3.24 -19.08
C ASN A 70 26.89 -4.40 -19.45
N TRP A 71 25.87 -4.65 -18.62
CA TRP A 71 24.75 -5.58 -18.91
C TRP A 71 25.12 -7.07 -19.01
N THR A 72 25.59 -7.66 -17.92
CA THR A 72 25.85 -9.11 -17.84
C THR A 72 24.57 -9.91 -17.55
N ASP A 73 24.28 -10.93 -18.34
CA ASP A 73 23.30 -11.96 -17.97
C ASP A 73 24.02 -13.18 -17.36
N LEU A 74 23.64 -13.55 -16.14
CA LEU A 74 24.18 -14.63 -15.32
C LEU A 74 23.11 -15.71 -15.16
N SER A 75 23.26 -16.82 -15.89
CA SER A 75 22.27 -17.89 -15.89
C SER A 75 22.77 -19.11 -15.13
N PHE A 76 21.94 -19.63 -14.24
CA PHE A 76 22.07 -20.98 -13.73
C PHE A 76 21.43 -21.96 -14.72
N ASN A 77 22.15 -23.02 -15.09
CA ASN A 77 21.62 -24.11 -15.90
C ASN A 77 20.86 -25.13 -15.02
N ALA A 78 19.86 -24.67 -14.28
CA ALA A 78 19.03 -25.48 -13.39
C ALA A 78 17.56 -25.01 -13.43
N GLU A 79 16.62 -25.90 -13.10
CA GLU A 79 15.20 -25.51 -12.93
C GLU A 79 14.96 -24.84 -11.58
N SER A 80 15.76 -25.13 -10.56
CA SER A 80 15.65 -24.49 -9.25
C SER A 80 17.02 -24.27 -8.65
N VAL A 81 17.23 -23.05 -8.12
CA VAL A 81 18.47 -22.62 -7.49
C VAL A 81 18.16 -22.24 -6.06
N ASN A 82 18.90 -22.80 -5.10
CA ASN A 82 18.73 -22.51 -3.69
C ASN A 82 20.00 -21.84 -3.15
N LEU A 83 19.86 -20.65 -2.60
CA LEU A 83 20.94 -19.83 -2.05
C LEU A 83 20.68 -19.53 -0.57
N ASN A 84 21.74 -19.41 0.22
CA ASN A 84 21.62 -18.86 1.57
C ASN A 84 21.48 -17.33 1.53
N SER A 85 22.33 -16.64 0.77
CA SER A 85 22.17 -15.19 0.51
C SER A 85 22.75 -14.80 -0.85
N LEU A 86 22.34 -13.63 -1.35
CA LEU A 86 22.83 -13.08 -2.60
C LEU A 86 23.23 -11.61 -2.43
N THR A 87 24.44 -11.27 -2.82
CA THR A 87 24.90 -9.88 -2.94
C THR A 87 25.29 -9.60 -4.38
N VAL A 88 24.65 -8.61 -4.99
CA VAL A 88 25.00 -8.10 -6.32
C VAL A 88 25.76 -6.79 -6.12
N GLY A 89 27.09 -6.89 -6.21
CA GLY A 89 28.05 -5.87 -5.84
C GLY A 89 28.54 -4.98 -6.99
N THR A 90 28.10 -5.20 -8.23
CA THR A 90 28.71 -4.60 -9.43
C THR A 90 28.32 -3.14 -9.65
N GLY A 91 29.18 -2.36 -10.32
CA GLY A 91 28.86 -0.99 -10.78
C GLY A 91 28.04 -0.93 -12.07
N TYR A 92 27.53 -2.06 -12.55
CA TYR A 92 26.84 -2.25 -13.83
C TYR A 92 25.81 -3.38 -13.75
N PHE A 93 24.81 -3.36 -14.64
CA PHE A 93 23.64 -4.26 -14.67
C PHE A 93 24.03 -5.74 -14.77
N ALA A 94 23.64 -6.53 -13.76
CA ALA A 94 23.79 -7.99 -13.74
C ALA A 94 22.44 -8.65 -13.49
N ASN A 95 21.93 -9.42 -14.46
CA ASN A 95 20.72 -10.22 -14.34
C ASN A 95 21.05 -11.62 -13.85
N VAL A 96 20.48 -12.01 -12.71
CA VAL A 96 20.52 -13.42 -12.29
C VAL A 96 19.28 -14.13 -12.81
N THR A 97 19.47 -15.21 -13.56
CA THR A 97 18.38 -16.00 -14.15
C THR A 97 18.63 -17.50 -14.00
N THR A 98 17.63 -18.30 -14.32
CA THR A 98 17.71 -19.77 -14.33
C THR A 98 16.95 -20.30 -15.55
N ALA A 99 16.75 -21.62 -15.69
CA ALA A 99 15.92 -22.13 -16.77
C ALA A 99 14.49 -21.52 -16.73
N SER A 100 13.93 -21.20 -17.91
CA SER A 100 12.58 -20.61 -18.02
C SER A 100 11.52 -21.49 -17.33
N GLY A 101 10.63 -20.86 -16.56
CA GLY A 101 9.67 -21.54 -15.68
C GLY A 101 10.27 -22.08 -14.38
N GLY A 102 11.56 -21.88 -14.16
CA GLY A 102 12.28 -22.26 -12.95
C GLY A 102 12.13 -21.27 -11.80
N SER A 103 12.79 -21.56 -10.67
CA SER A 103 12.77 -20.71 -9.49
C SER A 103 14.16 -20.41 -8.92
N ILE A 104 14.30 -19.22 -8.34
CA ILE A 104 15.46 -18.86 -7.51
C ILE A 104 14.94 -18.61 -6.09
N ASN A 105 15.41 -19.43 -5.15
CA ASN A 105 15.05 -19.39 -3.75
C ASN A 105 16.26 -18.93 -2.93
N VAL A 106 16.14 -17.80 -2.26
CA VAL A 106 17.17 -17.26 -1.35
C VAL A 106 16.63 -17.35 0.07
N ALA A 107 17.23 -18.17 0.94
CA ALA A 107 16.75 -18.37 2.30
C ALA A 107 16.90 -17.11 3.18
N GLY A 108 18.03 -16.42 3.02
CA GLY A 108 18.40 -15.20 3.73
C GLY A 108 18.25 -13.94 2.88
N ASP A 109 19.17 -13.00 3.07
CA ASP A 109 19.03 -11.64 2.52
C ASP A 109 19.51 -11.53 1.07
N VAL A 110 18.91 -10.57 0.34
CA VAL A 110 19.41 -10.10 -0.96
C VAL A 110 19.88 -8.66 -0.85
N ARG A 111 21.08 -8.36 -1.36
CA ARG A 111 21.69 -7.03 -1.31
C ARG A 111 22.08 -6.54 -2.69
N PHE A 112 21.64 -5.34 -3.04
CA PHE A 112 22.00 -4.62 -4.26
C PHE A 112 22.86 -3.41 -3.91
N SER A 113 24.07 -3.32 -4.48
CA SER A 113 24.96 -2.18 -4.25
C SER A 113 24.60 -0.99 -5.15
N SER A 114 24.65 -1.14 -6.48
CA SER A 114 24.39 -0.09 -7.49
C SER A 114 24.06 -0.71 -8.86
N TYR A 115 23.21 -0.08 -9.67
CA TYR A 115 22.89 -0.41 -11.07
C TYR A 115 22.66 -1.92 -11.33
N ALA A 116 21.79 -2.58 -10.56
CA ALA A 116 21.54 -4.02 -10.72
C ALA A 116 20.08 -4.28 -11.16
N THR A 117 19.89 -4.86 -12.34
CA THR A 117 18.66 -5.57 -12.68
C THR A 117 18.77 -6.96 -12.07
N GLY A 118 18.44 -7.11 -10.79
CA GLY A 118 18.83 -8.27 -9.99
C GLY A 118 18.40 -9.62 -10.54
N PHE A 119 17.19 -9.73 -11.12
CA PHE A 119 16.62 -10.98 -11.61
C PHE A 119 15.86 -10.78 -12.92
N ALA A 120 15.84 -11.77 -13.81
CA ALA A 120 15.07 -11.74 -15.07
C ALA A 120 14.77 -13.15 -15.61
N GLY A 121 13.84 -13.27 -16.56
CA GLY A 121 13.73 -14.44 -17.46
C GLY A 121 12.62 -15.46 -17.19
N ASP A 122 11.37 -15.04 -17.00
CA ASP A 122 10.19 -15.92 -16.84
C ASP A 122 10.35 -16.94 -15.70
N ILE A 123 10.84 -16.47 -14.55
CA ILE A 123 11.16 -17.28 -13.36
C ILE A 123 10.44 -16.77 -12.11
N ASP A 124 10.27 -17.65 -11.12
CA ASP A 124 9.76 -17.30 -9.80
C ASP A 124 10.90 -16.95 -8.84
N ILE A 125 10.76 -15.85 -8.10
CA ILE A 125 11.76 -15.39 -7.13
C ILE A 125 11.18 -15.48 -5.72
N ASN A 126 11.83 -16.25 -4.85
CA ASN A 126 11.45 -16.38 -3.43
C ASN A 126 12.62 -15.99 -2.54
N ILE A 127 12.46 -14.92 -1.77
CA ILE A 127 13.46 -14.41 -0.82
C ILE A 127 12.87 -14.56 0.59
N GLY A 128 13.48 -15.40 1.43
CA GLY A 128 13.04 -15.61 2.81
C GLY A 128 13.44 -14.47 3.75
N GLY A 129 14.59 -13.83 3.49
CA GLY A 129 15.10 -12.72 4.28
C GLY A 129 14.70 -11.34 3.77
N ASN A 130 15.52 -10.35 4.10
CA ASN A 130 15.31 -8.95 3.75
C ASN A 130 15.94 -8.61 2.39
N VAL A 131 15.48 -7.53 1.77
CA VAL A 131 16.09 -6.96 0.57
C VAL A 131 16.68 -5.60 0.90
N TYR A 132 17.93 -5.37 0.51
CA TYR A 132 18.63 -4.10 0.74
C TYR A 132 19.06 -3.46 -0.57
N PHE A 133 18.66 -2.21 -0.79
CA PHE A 133 19.15 -1.38 -1.86
C PHE A 133 20.10 -0.32 -1.28
N HIS A 134 21.42 -0.44 -1.49
CA HIS A 134 22.41 0.33 -0.74
C HIS A 134 22.76 1.71 -1.32
N THR A 135 22.90 1.90 -2.64
CA THR A 135 23.34 3.20 -3.20
C THR A 135 22.61 3.65 -4.47
N GLN A 136 22.83 4.91 -4.86
CA GLN A 136 22.21 5.64 -5.97
C GLN A 136 22.20 4.83 -7.26
N SER A 137 21.02 4.40 -7.73
CA SER A 137 20.65 4.09 -9.13
C SER A 137 19.50 3.09 -9.26
N SER A 138 18.95 2.99 -10.47
CA SER A 138 17.81 2.15 -10.85
C SER A 138 18.11 0.66 -10.71
N ASN A 139 17.59 0.06 -9.63
CA ASN A 139 17.59 -1.40 -9.46
C ASN A 139 16.27 -1.98 -9.99
N SER A 140 16.25 -3.24 -10.40
CA SER A 140 14.98 -3.88 -10.77
C SER A 140 14.93 -5.36 -10.45
N PHE A 141 13.73 -5.83 -10.14
CA PHE A 141 13.32 -7.23 -10.20
C PHE A 141 12.53 -7.42 -11.50
N GLY A 142 13.09 -8.17 -12.45
CA GLY A 142 12.57 -8.25 -13.81
C GLY A 142 13.01 -7.06 -14.68
N ASP A 143 12.78 -7.19 -15.99
CA ASP A 143 13.00 -6.14 -16.99
C ASP A 143 11.86 -6.19 -18.03
N ALA A 144 11.34 -5.04 -18.47
CA ALA A 144 10.32 -5.00 -19.52
C ALA A 144 10.91 -5.02 -20.94
N ARG A 145 12.23 -5.06 -21.07
CA ARG A 145 12.88 -5.27 -22.37
C ARG A 145 12.53 -6.65 -22.91
N GLN A 146 12.06 -6.68 -24.15
CA GLN A 146 11.56 -7.89 -24.82
C GLN A 146 12.62 -8.99 -24.97
N ASP A 147 13.91 -8.64 -24.97
CA ASP A 147 15.03 -9.57 -25.08
C ASP A 147 15.43 -10.23 -23.75
N ARG A 148 14.87 -9.78 -22.61
CA ARG A 148 15.25 -10.27 -21.27
C ARG A 148 14.11 -10.83 -20.45
N GLY A 149 12.88 -10.35 -20.70
CA GLY A 149 11.67 -10.84 -20.04
C GLY A 149 11.53 -10.38 -18.58
N GLY A 150 10.28 -10.28 -18.13
CA GLY A 150 9.98 -10.06 -16.72
C GLY A 150 10.18 -11.33 -15.90
N ILE A 151 9.82 -11.26 -14.62
CA ILE A 151 9.72 -12.46 -13.78
C ILE A 151 8.26 -12.93 -13.70
N ASN A 152 8.01 -14.16 -13.32
CA ASN A 152 6.64 -14.66 -13.12
C ASN A 152 6.07 -14.11 -11.81
N SER A 153 6.82 -14.26 -10.71
CA SER A 153 6.40 -13.79 -9.39
C SER A 153 7.59 -13.38 -8.52
N LEU A 154 7.33 -12.53 -7.52
CA LEU A 154 8.29 -12.14 -6.50
C LEU A 154 7.67 -12.27 -5.11
N THR A 155 8.28 -13.09 -4.26
CA THR A 155 7.95 -13.17 -2.83
C THR A 155 9.14 -12.75 -1.99
N ILE A 156 8.93 -11.82 -1.05
CA ILE A 156 9.91 -11.36 -0.06
C ILE A 156 9.33 -11.58 1.33
N GLY A 157 10.00 -12.39 2.14
CA GLY A 157 9.62 -12.73 3.51
C GLY A 157 9.92 -11.64 4.53
N GLY A 158 11.00 -10.88 4.32
CA GLY A 158 11.45 -9.80 5.21
C GLY A 158 11.08 -8.38 4.75
N ASP A 159 11.70 -7.40 5.39
CA ASP A 159 11.59 -5.97 5.07
C ASP A 159 12.40 -5.64 3.79
N VAL A 160 11.96 -4.61 3.06
CA VAL A 160 12.69 -3.99 1.94
C VAL A 160 13.25 -2.66 2.40
N TYR A 161 14.58 -2.56 2.40
CA TYR A 161 15.33 -1.37 2.78
C TYR A 161 15.73 -0.59 1.53
N MET A 162 15.10 0.57 1.36
CA MET A 162 15.37 1.51 0.29
C MET A 162 16.64 2.32 0.59
N GLY A 163 17.42 2.55 -0.47
CA GLY A 163 18.63 3.37 -0.43
C GLY A 163 18.33 4.87 -0.46
N THR A 164 19.33 5.66 -0.83
CA THR A 164 19.25 7.13 -0.92
C THR A 164 18.18 7.64 -1.89
N SER A 165 17.84 8.94 -1.81
CA SER A 165 16.76 9.67 -2.51
C SER A 165 16.58 9.51 -4.03
N THR A 166 17.59 9.04 -4.74
CA THR A 166 17.55 8.83 -6.20
C THR A 166 17.30 7.38 -6.59
N ASN A 167 17.12 6.50 -5.61
CA ASN A 167 16.88 5.09 -5.85
C ASN A 167 15.39 4.82 -6.04
N HIS A 168 15.07 4.34 -7.23
CA HIS A 168 13.73 3.99 -7.67
C HIS A 168 13.71 2.52 -8.10
N PRO A 169 13.92 1.56 -7.18
CA PRO A 169 13.87 0.16 -7.52
C PRO A 169 12.52 -0.15 -8.15
N SER A 170 12.52 -1.02 -9.14
CA SER A 170 11.31 -1.43 -9.85
C SER A 170 11.07 -2.92 -9.78
N VAL A 171 9.82 -3.31 -9.92
CA VAL A 171 9.42 -4.71 -10.06
C VAL A 171 8.56 -4.83 -11.32
N TYR A 172 8.85 -5.80 -12.17
CA TYR A 172 8.07 -6.09 -13.36
C TYR A 172 7.79 -7.59 -13.48
N THR A 173 6.51 -7.94 -13.44
CA THR A 173 6.05 -9.32 -13.58
C THR A 173 5.24 -9.50 -14.87
N LEU A 174 5.23 -10.74 -15.38
CA LEU A 174 4.51 -11.11 -16.61
C LEU A 174 3.29 -12.01 -16.36
N ALA A 175 3.23 -12.67 -15.19
CA ALA A 175 2.16 -13.59 -14.88
C ALA A 175 0.83 -12.88 -14.66
N GLU A 176 -0.27 -13.54 -15.04
CA GLU A 176 -1.61 -13.10 -14.65
C GLU A 176 -1.71 -13.07 -13.13
N SER A 177 -2.32 -12.01 -12.60
CA SER A 177 -2.50 -11.85 -11.17
C SER A 177 -3.91 -11.42 -10.84
N SER A 178 -4.32 -11.68 -9.60
CA SER A 178 -5.59 -11.26 -9.06
C SER A 178 -5.39 -10.75 -7.65
N LEU A 179 -6.42 -10.11 -7.09
CA LEU A 179 -6.37 -9.66 -5.70
C LEU A 179 -5.94 -10.80 -4.76
N MET A 180 -6.44 -12.02 -4.95
CA MET A 180 -6.16 -13.18 -4.09
C MET A 180 -4.94 -14.01 -4.54
N ASN A 181 -4.31 -13.66 -5.67
CA ASN A 181 -3.10 -14.30 -6.17
C ASN A 181 -2.17 -13.20 -6.72
N PRO A 182 -1.44 -12.50 -5.84
CA PRO A 182 -0.62 -11.36 -6.24
C PRO A 182 0.61 -11.82 -7.02
N SER A 183 1.06 -10.99 -7.95
CA SER A 183 2.33 -11.23 -8.68
C SER A 183 3.55 -10.85 -7.84
N VAL A 184 3.36 -9.95 -6.87
CA VAL A 184 4.41 -9.50 -5.95
C VAL A 184 3.86 -9.53 -4.53
N LEU A 185 4.57 -10.21 -3.63
CA LEU A 185 4.24 -10.30 -2.20
C LEU A 185 5.44 -9.88 -1.36
N ILE A 186 5.31 -8.77 -0.64
CA ILE A 186 6.30 -8.29 0.33
C ILE A 186 5.68 -8.43 1.73
N LYS A 187 6.05 -9.49 2.44
CA LYS A 187 5.53 -9.81 3.77
C LYS A 187 6.02 -8.81 4.83
N GLY A 188 7.19 -8.20 4.63
CA GLY A 188 7.70 -7.10 5.43
C GLY A 188 7.33 -5.71 4.89
N ARG A 189 7.88 -4.67 5.52
CA ARG A 189 7.64 -3.27 5.16
C ARG A 189 8.64 -2.79 4.14
N VAL A 190 8.23 -1.81 3.34
CA VAL A 190 9.16 -0.98 2.55
C VAL A 190 9.54 0.23 3.39
N THR A 191 10.83 0.34 3.74
CA THR A 191 11.34 1.38 4.64
C THR A 191 12.61 2.01 4.08
N SER A 192 12.83 3.29 4.35
CA SER A 192 14.06 4.01 4.01
C SER A 192 14.61 4.63 5.27
N ASN A 193 15.89 4.37 5.60
CA ASN A 193 16.56 5.03 6.72
C ASN A 193 17.08 6.42 6.36
N TYR A 194 16.77 6.91 5.15
CA TYR A 194 17.20 8.21 4.67
C TYR A 194 16.07 9.23 4.82
N ALA A 195 16.45 10.47 5.13
CA ALA A 195 15.52 11.58 5.29
C ALA A 195 14.81 12.01 3.99
N SER A 196 15.17 11.41 2.86
CA SER A 196 14.67 11.77 1.56
C SER A 196 13.65 10.77 1.02
N TYR A 197 12.73 11.30 0.22
CA TYR A 197 11.69 10.52 -0.44
C TYR A 197 12.27 9.39 -1.30
N SER A 198 11.76 8.17 -1.11
CA SER A 198 12.19 6.96 -1.83
C SER A 198 10.95 6.21 -2.34
N ILE A 199 10.91 5.80 -3.61
CA ILE A 199 9.75 5.12 -4.20
C ILE A 199 10.18 3.75 -4.73
N ILE A 200 9.45 2.69 -4.36
CA ILE A 200 9.50 1.44 -5.12
C ILE A 200 8.44 1.51 -6.24
N ASN A 201 8.82 1.17 -7.46
CA ASN A 201 7.94 1.24 -8.62
C ASN A 201 7.48 -0.14 -9.06
N TYR A 202 6.27 -0.21 -9.62
CA TYR A 202 5.86 -1.32 -10.46
C TYR A 202 5.90 -0.93 -11.94
N GLY A 203 6.52 -1.78 -12.76
CA GLY A 203 6.77 -1.52 -14.17
C GLY A 203 8.26 -1.38 -14.50
N SER A 204 8.58 -0.78 -15.65
CA SER A 204 9.96 -0.63 -16.12
C SER A 204 10.54 0.73 -15.80
N ILE A 205 11.72 0.75 -15.17
CA ILE A 205 12.58 1.93 -15.05
C ILE A 205 13.08 2.48 -16.41
N TRP A 206 12.90 1.74 -17.51
CA TRP A 206 13.35 2.12 -18.85
C TRP A 206 12.21 2.52 -19.76
N SER A 207 12.45 3.52 -20.61
CA SER A 207 11.50 4.01 -21.60
C SER A 207 11.03 2.90 -22.53
N GLY A 208 9.76 2.52 -22.40
CA GLY A 208 9.12 1.52 -23.27
C GLY A 208 8.43 0.37 -22.54
N GLY A 209 8.70 0.16 -21.25
CA GLY A 209 7.92 -0.80 -20.48
C GLY A 209 6.46 -0.37 -20.37
N ARG A 210 5.55 -1.32 -20.58
CA ARG A 210 4.12 -1.12 -20.41
C ARG A 210 3.59 -2.12 -19.40
N ILE A 211 2.66 -1.67 -18.57
CA ILE A 211 1.82 -2.58 -17.78
C ILE A 211 0.80 -3.15 -18.76
N ALA A 212 0.98 -4.41 -19.16
CA ALA A 212 0.19 -5.04 -20.21
C ALA A 212 -1.16 -5.59 -19.69
N GLY A 213 -1.19 -6.04 -18.44
CA GLY A 213 -2.36 -6.51 -17.74
C GLY A 213 -2.32 -6.10 -16.27
N ASP A 214 -3.43 -6.31 -15.57
CA ASP A 214 -3.54 -5.88 -14.17
C ASP A 214 -2.58 -6.66 -13.27
N ALA A 215 -1.94 -5.93 -12.38
CA ALA A 215 -0.92 -6.43 -11.48
C ALA A 215 -1.29 -6.15 -10.04
N TYR A 216 -1.28 -7.16 -9.18
CA TYR A 216 -1.52 -6.99 -7.75
C TYR A 216 -0.19 -7.13 -6.98
N VAL A 217 0.15 -6.08 -6.22
CA VAL A 217 1.36 -5.98 -5.40
C VAL A 217 0.94 -5.89 -3.94
N TRP A 218 1.09 -6.98 -3.20
CA TRP A 218 0.84 -7.02 -1.77
C TRP A 218 2.07 -6.56 -1.00
N VAL A 219 1.86 -5.66 -0.04
CA VAL A 219 2.91 -5.17 0.84
C VAL A 219 2.35 -4.93 2.23
N ASN A 220 3.09 -5.37 3.26
CA ASN A 220 2.66 -5.16 4.64
C ASN A 220 2.60 -3.67 5.03
N GLY A 221 3.39 -2.79 4.41
CA GLY A 221 3.19 -1.36 4.56
C GLY A 221 4.43 -0.55 4.23
N PHE A 222 4.29 0.76 4.32
CA PHE A 222 5.33 1.75 4.02
C PHE A 222 5.63 2.58 5.26
N SER A 223 6.91 2.77 5.57
CA SER A 223 7.33 3.58 6.72
C SER A 223 8.45 4.56 6.39
N GLN A 224 8.55 5.60 7.22
CA GLN A 224 9.53 6.69 7.06
C GLN A 224 9.22 7.51 5.79
N ASN A 225 10.12 7.61 4.82
CA ASN A 225 9.91 8.45 3.62
C ASN A 225 9.67 7.61 2.36
N THR A 226 9.02 6.45 2.48
CA THR A 226 8.82 5.52 1.37
C THR A 226 7.45 5.61 0.72
N GLY A 227 7.44 5.52 -0.60
CA GLY A 227 6.23 5.55 -1.41
C GLY A 227 6.17 4.40 -2.40
N PHE A 228 5.10 4.40 -3.16
CA PHE A 228 4.90 3.49 -4.28
C PHE A 228 4.68 4.28 -5.55
N GLY A 229 5.11 3.74 -6.68
CA GLY A 229 4.89 4.39 -7.96
C GLY A 229 4.70 3.40 -9.07
N THR A 230 4.37 3.93 -10.23
CA THR A 230 4.38 3.14 -11.46
C THR A 230 5.40 3.69 -12.44
N SER A 231 5.98 2.78 -13.19
CA SER A 231 6.95 3.06 -14.23
C SER A 231 6.48 2.44 -15.53
N GLY A 232 5.88 3.25 -16.40
CA GLY A 232 5.24 2.76 -17.60
C GLY A 232 4.91 3.87 -18.58
N SER A 233 4.91 3.53 -19.87
CA SER A 233 4.52 4.48 -20.92
C SER A 233 3.01 4.74 -20.92
N ALA A 234 2.58 5.83 -21.56
CA ALA A 234 1.17 6.15 -21.82
C ALA A 234 0.42 5.04 -22.61
N SER A 235 1.12 4.04 -23.13
CA SER A 235 0.54 2.87 -23.81
C SER A 235 0.25 1.68 -22.89
N SER A 236 0.41 1.84 -21.57
CA SER A 236 0.02 0.80 -20.60
C SER A 236 -1.49 0.61 -20.62
N THR A 237 -1.92 -0.65 -20.69
CA THR A 237 -3.33 -1.05 -20.74
C THR A 237 -3.82 -1.67 -19.44
N GLY A 238 -2.89 -2.15 -18.60
CA GLY A 238 -3.19 -2.69 -17.29
C GLY A 238 -2.92 -1.70 -16.16
N ILE A 239 -3.45 -2.04 -14.98
CA ILE A 239 -3.39 -1.24 -13.76
C ILE A 239 -2.50 -1.96 -12.74
N ALA A 240 -1.60 -1.22 -12.09
CA ALA A 240 -0.94 -1.73 -10.88
C ALA A 240 -1.82 -1.45 -9.67
N TYR A 241 -2.27 -2.48 -8.98
CA TYR A 241 -2.98 -2.38 -7.71
C TYR A 241 -2.01 -2.59 -6.55
N LEU A 242 -1.80 -1.54 -5.77
CA LEU A 242 -1.07 -1.63 -4.52
C LEU A 242 -2.02 -2.08 -3.40
N VAL A 243 -1.77 -3.25 -2.84
CA VAL A 243 -2.55 -3.83 -1.75
C VAL A 243 -1.76 -3.69 -0.45
N MET A 244 -2.24 -2.84 0.44
CA MET A 244 -1.65 -2.62 1.77
C MET A 244 -2.26 -3.62 2.74
N THR A 245 -1.44 -4.58 3.19
CA THR A 245 -1.92 -5.71 3.99
C THR A 245 -1.77 -5.51 5.49
N ASN A 246 -0.93 -4.59 5.95
CA ASN A 246 -0.71 -4.22 7.36
C ASN A 246 -1.00 -5.40 8.32
N ASN A 247 -0.15 -6.43 8.29
CA ASN A 247 -0.42 -7.73 8.90
C ASN A 247 0.16 -7.88 10.31
N VAL A 248 1.10 -7.01 10.71
CA VAL A 248 1.87 -7.15 11.97
C VAL A 248 1.79 -5.95 12.92
N ARG A 249 1.19 -4.82 12.53
CA ARG A 249 1.14 -3.58 13.35
C ARG A 249 -0.10 -2.75 13.10
N ASP A 250 -0.66 -2.21 14.18
CA ASP A 250 -1.87 -1.39 14.21
C ASP A 250 -1.79 -0.10 13.38
N GLU A 251 -0.62 0.52 13.29
CA GLU A 251 -0.42 1.72 12.49
C GLU A 251 0.97 1.72 11.84
N VAL A 252 1.00 2.08 10.55
CA VAL A 252 2.22 2.31 9.78
C VAL A 252 2.08 3.64 9.05
N ALA A 253 3.03 4.55 9.27
CA ALA A 253 3.01 5.88 8.67
C ALA A 253 4.24 6.12 7.80
N SER A 254 4.00 6.71 6.64
CA SER A 254 5.02 7.17 5.72
C SER A 254 4.81 8.64 5.36
N GLY A 255 5.87 9.45 5.38
CA GLY A 255 5.96 10.75 4.73
C GLY A 255 6.19 10.64 3.21
N GLY A 256 6.26 9.43 2.65
CA GLY A 256 6.22 9.23 1.21
C GLY A 256 4.81 9.40 0.62
N GLY A 257 4.72 9.42 -0.71
CA GLY A 257 3.46 9.49 -1.45
C GLY A 257 3.41 8.51 -2.61
N PHE A 258 2.59 8.82 -3.60
CA PHE A 258 2.44 8.04 -4.82
C PHE A 258 3.00 8.79 -6.01
N GLY A 259 3.84 8.12 -6.80
CA GLY A 259 4.61 8.75 -7.88
C GLY A 259 4.45 8.09 -9.24
N SER A 260 4.85 8.82 -10.29
CA SER A 260 5.11 8.30 -11.62
C SER A 260 6.52 8.66 -12.02
N SER A 261 7.29 7.69 -12.51
CA SER A 261 8.66 7.92 -13.00
C SER A 261 8.72 8.74 -14.30
N ASN A 262 7.58 8.94 -14.99
CA ASN A 262 7.52 9.65 -16.28
C ASN A 262 6.95 11.08 -16.17
N ASN A 263 6.89 11.65 -14.96
CA ASN A 263 6.26 12.96 -14.71
C ASN A 263 4.81 13.07 -15.22
N ALA A 264 4.12 11.92 -15.34
CA ALA A 264 2.71 11.93 -15.70
C ALA A 264 1.89 12.53 -14.53
N PRO A 265 0.85 13.34 -14.81
CA PRO A 265 0.05 13.99 -13.77
C PRO A 265 -0.74 12.98 -12.92
N LEU A 266 -1.09 11.83 -13.50
CA LEU A 266 -1.64 10.67 -12.80
C LEU A 266 -0.91 9.41 -13.27
N SER A 267 -1.01 8.35 -12.50
CA SER A 267 -0.33 7.07 -12.76
C SER A 267 -1.36 5.93 -12.83
N ASN A 268 -1.06 4.88 -13.62
CA ASN A 268 -1.89 3.67 -13.75
C ASN A 268 -1.81 2.81 -12.48
N LEU A 269 -2.22 3.41 -11.37
CA LEU A 269 -2.16 2.90 -10.02
C LEU A 269 -3.58 2.93 -9.43
N GLY A 270 -3.99 1.82 -8.83
CA GLY A 270 -5.12 1.73 -7.93
C GLY A 270 -4.66 1.33 -6.54
N LEU A 271 -5.36 1.78 -5.51
CA LEU A 271 -5.01 1.49 -4.12
C LEU A 271 -6.04 0.54 -3.51
N ILE A 272 -5.59 -0.44 -2.75
CA ILE A 272 -6.45 -1.37 -2.03
C ILE A 272 -5.97 -1.45 -0.58
N MET A 273 -6.86 -1.17 0.37
CA MET A 273 -6.60 -1.36 1.79
C MET A 273 -7.27 -2.64 2.26
N MET A 274 -6.46 -3.64 2.60
CA MET A 274 -6.91 -4.96 3.02
C MET A 274 -6.01 -5.45 4.16
N SER A 275 -6.16 -4.81 5.33
CA SER A 275 -5.43 -5.23 6.52
C SER A 275 -5.81 -6.67 6.90
N ALA A 276 -4.87 -7.60 6.81
CA ALA A 276 -5.11 -9.02 7.01
C ALA A 276 -3.82 -9.78 7.34
N THR A 277 -3.94 -10.85 8.13
CA THR A 277 -2.92 -11.88 8.25
C THR A 277 -3.18 -12.98 7.23
N TYR A 278 -2.10 -13.59 6.74
CA TYR A 278 -2.15 -14.64 5.73
C TYR A 278 -1.33 -15.84 6.16
N GLY A 279 -1.77 -17.01 5.69
CA GLY A 279 -1.09 -18.29 5.88
C GLY A 279 0.11 -18.46 4.97
N ASP A 280 0.77 -19.61 5.09
CA ASP A 280 1.93 -19.96 4.24
C ASP A 280 1.55 -20.15 2.76
N ASP A 281 0.28 -20.47 2.49
CA ASP A 281 -0.31 -20.58 1.15
C ASP A 281 -0.85 -19.23 0.62
N ASN A 282 -0.54 -18.13 1.31
CA ASN A 282 -1.02 -16.77 1.03
C ASN A 282 -2.54 -16.59 1.14
N SER A 283 -3.27 -17.58 1.67
CA SER A 283 -4.70 -17.41 1.97
C SER A 283 -4.89 -16.46 3.16
N ILE A 284 -5.95 -15.65 3.11
CA ILE A 284 -6.32 -14.76 4.22
C ILE A 284 -6.80 -15.62 5.40
N VAL A 285 -6.14 -15.46 6.55
CA VAL A 285 -6.47 -16.17 7.79
C VAL A 285 -7.38 -15.33 8.66
N GLU A 286 -7.13 -14.03 8.75
CA GLU A 286 -7.88 -13.11 9.59
C GLU A 286 -7.79 -11.69 9.04
N TYR A 287 -8.92 -10.99 8.94
CA TYR A 287 -8.93 -9.56 8.69
C TYR A 287 -8.59 -8.78 9.96
N LYS A 288 -7.71 -7.80 9.82
CA LYS A 288 -7.29 -6.87 10.86
C LYS A 288 -7.89 -5.48 10.57
N ASN A 289 -7.78 -4.58 11.54
CA ASN A 289 -8.21 -3.19 11.40
C ASN A 289 -7.03 -2.22 11.55
N TYR A 290 -5.89 -2.58 10.95
CA TYR A 290 -4.69 -1.77 11.05
C TYR A 290 -4.65 -0.72 9.95
N SER A 291 -3.91 0.37 10.19
CA SER A 291 -3.95 1.57 9.35
C SER A 291 -2.64 1.85 8.65
N GLN A 292 -2.71 2.31 7.39
CA GLN A 292 -1.60 2.90 6.64
C GLN A 292 -1.87 4.38 6.42
N THR A 293 -0.85 5.20 6.73
CA THR A 293 -0.90 6.65 6.56
C THR A 293 0.18 7.09 5.58
N PHE A 294 -0.18 7.96 4.63
CA PHE A 294 0.75 8.61 3.69
C PHE A 294 0.63 10.14 3.78
N GLY A 295 1.65 10.79 4.33
CA GLY A 295 1.73 12.25 4.49
C GLY A 295 2.47 12.99 3.37
N GLY A 296 3.00 12.28 2.36
CA GLY A 296 3.83 12.90 1.32
C GLY A 296 3.09 13.86 0.40
N ASP A 297 3.87 14.69 -0.30
CA ASP A 297 3.37 15.81 -1.11
C ASP A 297 2.77 15.42 -2.47
N TYR A 298 2.75 14.13 -2.83
CA TYR A 298 2.30 13.65 -4.13
C TYR A 298 1.33 12.47 -3.98
N MET A 299 0.16 12.56 -4.62
CA MET A 299 -0.86 11.50 -4.64
C MET A 299 -1.22 11.11 -6.09
N LEU A 300 -0.23 10.66 -6.88
CA LEU A 300 -0.42 10.43 -8.31
C LEU A 300 -0.99 9.04 -8.60
N PHE A 301 -2.31 8.86 -8.56
CA PHE A 301 -2.99 7.61 -8.93
C PHE A 301 -4.33 7.88 -9.64
N GLU A 302 -4.69 7.05 -10.63
CA GLU A 302 -5.90 7.27 -11.44
C GLU A 302 -7.04 6.31 -11.11
N HIS A 303 -6.76 5.09 -10.64
CA HIS A 303 -7.77 4.01 -10.59
C HIS A 303 -8.48 3.88 -9.25
N GLY A 304 -8.46 4.94 -8.45
CA GLY A 304 -9.23 5.05 -7.21
C GLY A 304 -8.68 4.23 -6.03
N VAL A 305 -9.53 4.06 -5.03
CA VAL A 305 -9.22 3.41 -3.75
C VAL A 305 -10.31 2.37 -3.45
N THR A 306 -9.92 1.16 -3.10
CA THR A 306 -10.83 0.13 -2.58
C THR A 306 -10.49 -0.17 -1.13
N MET A 307 -11.44 0.05 -0.25
CA MET A 307 -11.36 -0.26 1.17
C MET A 307 -12.05 -1.61 1.40
N ILE A 308 -11.36 -2.56 2.05
CA ILE A 308 -11.88 -3.90 2.39
C ILE A 308 -11.81 -4.13 3.91
N SER A 309 -10.68 -3.77 4.52
CA SER A 309 -10.44 -3.82 5.97
C SER A 309 -9.28 -2.89 6.36
N GLY A 310 -9.28 -2.36 7.58
CA GLY A 310 -8.22 -1.45 8.05
C GLY A 310 -8.46 0.02 7.71
N GLY A 311 -7.45 0.85 7.96
CA GLY A 311 -7.48 2.29 7.71
C GLY A 311 -6.54 2.72 6.59
N LEU A 312 -6.97 3.65 5.73
CA LEU A 312 -6.10 4.31 4.75
C LEU A 312 -6.26 5.82 4.85
N PHE A 313 -5.17 6.50 5.17
CA PHE A 313 -5.14 7.95 5.33
C PHE A 313 -4.20 8.59 4.31
N LEU A 314 -4.75 9.43 3.42
CA LEU A 314 -4.02 10.08 2.33
C LEU A 314 -3.96 11.60 2.54
N ASN A 315 -2.90 12.26 2.09
CA ASN A 315 -2.72 13.70 2.30
C ASN A 315 -3.61 14.50 1.32
N TYR A 316 -4.65 15.16 1.82
CA TYR A 316 -5.58 15.94 0.99
C TYR A 316 -5.03 17.31 0.56
N ALA A 317 -3.88 17.72 1.09
CA ALA A 317 -3.14 18.91 0.64
C ALA A 317 -2.00 18.58 -0.34
N ALA A 318 -1.81 17.30 -0.68
CA ALA A 318 -0.81 16.89 -1.66
C ALA A 318 -1.12 17.46 -3.06
N ALA A 319 -0.10 17.46 -3.92
CA ALA A 319 -0.29 17.76 -5.32
C ALA A 319 -1.24 16.76 -5.99
N ASN A 320 -2.09 17.29 -6.88
CA ASN A 320 -3.08 16.56 -7.69
C ASN A 320 -4.27 15.96 -6.94
N THR A 321 -4.52 16.34 -5.68
CA THR A 321 -5.74 15.92 -4.94
C THR A 321 -7.04 16.46 -5.54
N SER A 322 -6.94 17.52 -6.35
CA SER A 322 -8.05 18.09 -7.12
C SER A 322 -8.30 17.39 -8.46
N ALA A 323 -7.40 16.51 -8.90
CA ALA A 323 -7.65 15.66 -10.05
C ALA A 323 -8.64 14.56 -9.65
N THR A 324 -9.51 14.17 -10.57
CA THR A 324 -10.41 13.05 -10.34
C THR A 324 -9.61 11.75 -10.28
N HIS A 325 -9.43 11.25 -9.06
CA HIS A 325 -9.06 9.86 -8.83
C HIS A 325 -10.28 9.00 -9.19
N GLY A 326 -10.13 7.73 -9.54
CA GLY A 326 -11.23 6.81 -9.87
C GLY A 326 -12.25 6.65 -8.74
N ASN A 327 -12.80 5.45 -8.54
CA ASN A 327 -13.85 5.32 -7.52
C ASN A 327 -13.27 5.13 -6.12
N LEU A 328 -13.90 5.72 -5.11
CA LEU A 328 -13.73 5.29 -3.72
C LEU A 328 -14.73 4.16 -3.47
N LYS A 329 -14.24 2.94 -3.29
CA LYS A 329 -15.06 1.77 -3.00
C LYS A 329 -14.97 1.44 -1.52
N LEU A 330 -16.10 1.43 -0.84
CA LEU A 330 -16.24 0.98 0.54
C LEU A 330 -16.90 -0.40 0.52
N ALA A 331 -16.07 -1.43 0.66
CA ALA A 331 -16.49 -2.81 0.82
C ALA A 331 -16.05 -3.30 2.21
N LYS A 332 -16.79 -4.24 2.78
CA LYS A 332 -16.39 -4.91 4.03
C LYS A 332 -16.39 -6.40 3.79
N ALA A 333 -15.20 -6.99 3.82
CA ALA A 333 -15.09 -8.44 3.72
C ALA A 333 -15.82 -9.11 4.89
N GLU A 334 -16.36 -10.31 4.65
CA GLU A 334 -16.99 -11.11 5.71
C GLU A 334 -15.96 -11.37 6.83
N GLY A 335 -16.36 -11.07 8.07
CA GLY A 335 -15.48 -11.18 9.24
C GLY A 335 -14.53 -10.00 9.47
N ALA A 336 -14.50 -8.99 8.59
CA ALA A 336 -13.75 -7.76 8.80
C ALA A 336 -14.54 -6.70 9.59
N GLN A 337 -13.84 -5.81 10.27
CA GLN A 337 -14.40 -4.53 10.73
C GLN A 337 -14.55 -3.58 9.54
N ALA A 338 -15.46 -2.60 9.65
CA ALA A 338 -15.62 -1.56 8.64
C ALA A 338 -14.29 -0.81 8.42
N ALA A 339 -13.82 -0.79 7.18
CA ALA A 339 -12.61 -0.10 6.80
C ALA A 339 -12.80 1.42 6.85
N THR A 340 -11.75 2.18 7.17
CA THR A 340 -11.82 3.64 7.32
C THR A 340 -10.93 4.35 6.30
N PHE A 341 -11.50 5.26 5.52
CA PHE A 341 -10.75 6.16 4.64
C PHE A 341 -10.71 7.58 5.22
N GLY A 342 -9.60 8.31 5.06
CA GLY A 342 -9.55 9.70 5.53
C GLY A 342 -8.30 10.48 5.14
N ASN A 343 -8.15 11.66 5.73
CA ASN A 343 -7.02 12.55 5.50
C ASN A 343 -5.87 12.27 6.49
N SER A 344 -4.63 12.36 6.01
CA SER A 344 -3.39 12.24 6.81
C SER A 344 -2.65 13.56 7.03
N ASN A 345 -3.06 14.65 6.37
CA ASN A 345 -2.34 15.93 6.44
C ASN A 345 -2.22 16.42 7.89
N SER A 346 -1.11 17.04 8.27
CA SER A 346 -0.94 17.58 9.63
C SER A 346 -1.92 18.73 9.92
N ALA A 347 -2.34 19.46 8.90
CA ALA A 347 -3.40 20.45 8.99
C ALA A 347 -4.75 19.85 8.58
N VAL A 348 -5.81 20.23 9.29
CA VAL A 348 -7.18 19.96 8.87
C VAL A 348 -7.56 20.94 7.77
N GLY A 349 -8.36 20.46 6.82
CA GLY A 349 -8.71 21.22 5.64
C GLY A 349 -7.97 20.67 4.43
N GLY A 350 -8.75 20.44 3.38
CA GLY A 350 -8.31 19.79 2.15
C GLY A 350 -9.51 19.18 1.45
N ASN A 351 -9.36 18.96 0.14
CA ASN A 351 -10.36 18.29 -0.67
C ASN A 351 -9.69 17.17 -1.44
N PHE A 352 -10.33 16.02 -1.48
CA PHE A 352 -9.91 14.89 -2.30
C PHE A 352 -11.02 14.52 -3.27
N VAL A 353 -10.69 14.42 -4.56
CA VAL A 353 -11.68 14.23 -5.62
C VAL A 353 -11.65 12.79 -6.13
N PHE A 354 -12.79 12.10 -6.06
CA PHE A 354 -13.01 10.80 -6.69
C PHE A 354 -14.05 10.91 -7.81
N ALA A 355 -14.11 9.90 -8.68
CA ALA A 355 -15.13 9.80 -9.71
C ALA A 355 -16.49 9.54 -9.04
N ASP A 356 -16.62 8.38 -8.39
CA ASP A 356 -17.82 7.97 -7.65
C ASP A 356 -17.48 7.42 -6.26
N LEU A 357 -18.51 7.32 -5.41
CA LEU A 357 -18.51 6.47 -4.22
C LEU A 357 -19.25 5.17 -4.56
N GLU A 358 -18.63 4.02 -4.34
CA GLU A 358 -19.29 2.71 -4.45
C GLU A 358 -19.38 2.06 -3.08
N VAL A 359 -20.59 1.68 -2.67
CA VAL A 359 -20.83 1.03 -1.37
C VAL A 359 -21.34 -0.39 -1.61
N SER A 360 -20.66 -1.37 -1.03
CA SER A 360 -21.00 -2.77 -1.17
C SER A 360 -20.68 -3.55 0.10
N ASP A 361 -21.20 -4.78 0.20
CA ASP A 361 -20.80 -5.77 1.21
C ASP A 361 -20.83 -5.27 2.67
N GLY A 362 -21.79 -4.41 3.00
CA GLY A 362 -21.96 -3.87 4.36
C GLY A 362 -21.15 -2.62 4.67
N GLY A 363 -20.54 -2.00 3.65
CA GLY A 363 -20.06 -0.62 3.63
C GLY A 363 -18.75 -0.35 4.38
N GLY A 364 -18.59 0.86 4.91
CA GLY A 364 -17.32 1.32 5.47
C GLY A 364 -17.45 2.66 6.20
N SER A 365 -16.33 3.24 6.56
CA SER A 365 -16.27 4.51 7.29
C SER A 365 -15.44 5.54 6.55
N ILE A 366 -15.85 6.81 6.63
CA ILE A 366 -15.08 7.96 6.18
C ILE A 366 -14.78 8.83 7.39
N ARG A 367 -13.50 9.05 7.68
CA ARG A 367 -13.07 9.96 8.73
C ARG A 367 -13.08 11.39 8.19
N VAL A 368 -13.83 12.25 8.85
CA VAL A 368 -13.87 13.68 8.60
C VAL A 368 -13.22 14.37 9.79
N ARG A 369 -12.06 15.00 9.55
CA ARG A 369 -11.41 15.79 10.60
C ARG A 369 -11.88 17.22 10.58
N LEU A 370 -11.88 17.78 11.77
CA LEU A 370 -12.57 19.00 12.12
C LEU A 370 -11.66 19.84 13.01
N ASP A 371 -11.49 21.12 12.67
CA ASP A 371 -10.63 22.04 13.40
C ASP A 371 -11.11 23.49 13.23
N THR A 372 -10.45 24.42 13.91
CA THR A 372 -10.61 25.86 13.71
C THR A 372 -9.36 26.45 13.07
N ASP A 373 -9.52 27.56 12.35
CA ASP A 373 -8.37 28.33 11.89
C ASP A 373 -7.55 28.93 13.04
N ASP A 374 -6.38 29.50 12.74
CA ASP A 374 -5.48 30.09 13.74
C ASP A 374 -6.12 31.20 14.61
N THR A 375 -7.27 31.74 14.17
CA THR A 375 -8.01 32.78 14.90
C THR A 375 -9.10 32.22 15.81
N GLY A 376 -9.40 30.91 15.69
CA GLY A 376 -10.52 30.26 16.36
C GLY A 376 -11.89 30.71 15.83
N ALA A 377 -11.91 31.45 14.72
CA ALA A 377 -13.11 32.15 14.25
C ALA A 377 -13.75 31.47 13.04
N ASN A 378 -13.03 30.60 12.32
CA ASN A 378 -13.57 29.86 11.19
C ASN A 378 -13.35 28.37 11.33
N LEU A 379 -14.27 27.63 10.74
CA LEU A 379 -14.29 26.18 10.73
C LEU A 379 -13.47 25.60 9.58
N LEU A 380 -12.55 24.70 9.91
CA LEU A 380 -11.81 23.90 8.94
C LEU A 380 -12.31 22.46 9.01
N PHE A 381 -12.52 21.84 7.85
CA PHE A 381 -12.91 20.45 7.77
C PHE A 381 -12.37 19.79 6.51
N ASP A 382 -12.11 18.50 6.62
CA ASP A 382 -11.75 17.68 5.48
C ASP A 382 -12.96 17.45 4.58
N THR A 383 -12.77 17.54 3.27
CA THR A 383 -13.84 17.37 2.27
C THR A 383 -13.53 16.29 1.26
N LEU A 384 -14.59 15.61 0.82
CA LEU A 384 -14.54 14.74 -0.34
C LEU A 384 -15.47 15.26 -1.43
N THR A 385 -15.03 15.12 -2.68
CA THR A 385 -15.82 15.46 -3.85
C THR A 385 -15.92 14.25 -4.77
N PHE A 386 -17.14 13.89 -5.14
CA PHE A 386 -17.44 12.90 -6.16
C PHE A 386 -17.93 13.61 -7.41
N THR A 387 -17.26 13.39 -8.54
CA THR A 387 -17.68 14.02 -9.81
C THR A 387 -18.94 13.40 -10.40
N GLY A 388 -19.29 12.18 -9.99
CA GLY A 388 -20.56 11.51 -10.23
C GLY A 388 -21.39 11.43 -8.96
N LYS A 389 -21.75 10.21 -8.52
CA LYS A 389 -22.64 9.95 -7.37
C LYS A 389 -22.14 8.85 -6.45
N ALA A 390 -22.88 8.66 -5.35
CA ALA A 390 -22.76 7.47 -4.51
C ALA A 390 -23.71 6.37 -5.01
N THR A 391 -23.17 5.18 -5.26
CA THR A 391 -23.91 4.02 -5.80
C THR A 391 -23.79 2.77 -4.92
N GLY A 392 -24.77 1.89 -5.04
CA GLY A 392 -24.77 0.60 -4.36
C GLY A 392 -25.64 0.58 -3.09
N SER A 393 -25.23 -0.20 -2.09
CA SER A 393 -26.01 -0.38 -0.87
C SER A 393 -25.15 -0.77 0.32
N GLY A 394 -25.53 -0.28 1.50
CA GLY A 394 -24.82 -0.55 2.75
C GLY A 394 -24.85 0.65 3.69
N GLU A 395 -24.04 0.58 4.74
CA GLU A 395 -23.88 1.67 5.70
C GLU A 395 -22.55 2.38 5.47
N VAL A 396 -22.58 3.72 5.40
CA VAL A 396 -21.39 4.55 5.40
C VAL A 396 -21.39 5.37 6.68
N VAL A 397 -20.45 5.05 7.57
CA VAL A 397 -20.30 5.75 8.85
C VAL A 397 -19.35 6.92 8.68
N ILE A 398 -19.84 8.13 8.96
CA ILE A 398 -19.03 9.34 8.99
C ILE A 398 -18.45 9.49 10.39
N SER A 399 -17.16 9.25 10.51
CA SER A 399 -16.43 9.30 11.77
C SER A 399 -15.84 10.69 11.98
N LEU A 400 -16.35 11.40 12.98
CA LEU A 400 -15.89 12.75 13.30
C LEU A 400 -14.69 12.70 14.24
N ALA A 401 -13.63 13.44 13.89
CA ALA A 401 -12.41 13.49 14.68
C ALA A 401 -11.77 14.88 14.67
N ASN A 402 -10.93 15.19 15.67
CA ASN A 402 -10.06 16.37 15.64
C ASN A 402 -8.82 16.11 14.77
N PHE A 403 -7.89 17.06 14.71
CA PHE A 403 -6.66 16.93 13.92
C PHE A 403 -5.77 15.74 14.33
N ASN A 404 -5.81 15.33 15.60
CA ASN A 404 -5.10 14.15 16.13
C ASN A 404 -5.83 12.83 15.88
N GLY A 405 -7.06 12.86 15.38
CA GLY A 405 -7.89 11.67 15.25
C GLY A 405 -8.70 11.32 16.51
N ASP A 406 -8.72 12.20 17.52
CA ASP A 406 -9.47 12.02 18.79
C ASP A 406 -10.84 12.71 18.74
N ASP A 407 -11.59 12.65 19.85
CA ASP A 407 -12.89 13.31 20.02
C ASP A 407 -12.83 14.83 19.72
N PRO A 408 -13.66 15.35 18.79
CA PRO A 408 -13.65 16.76 18.39
C PRO A 408 -14.50 17.67 19.29
N TYR A 409 -14.43 17.53 20.61
CA TYR A 409 -15.29 18.26 21.58
C TYR A 409 -15.40 19.78 21.33
N ASP A 410 -14.27 20.47 21.19
CA ASP A 410 -14.23 21.94 21.04
C ASP A 410 -14.94 22.39 19.74
N TYR A 411 -14.83 21.57 18.69
CA TYR A 411 -15.45 21.83 17.41
C TYR A 411 -16.96 21.53 17.43
N LEU A 412 -17.39 20.46 18.08
CA LEU A 412 -18.83 20.15 18.21
C LEU A 412 -19.53 21.29 18.96
N SER A 413 -18.86 21.87 19.98
CA SER A 413 -19.29 23.09 20.65
C SER A 413 -19.37 24.29 19.70
N TYR A 414 -18.39 24.46 18.81
CA TYR A 414 -18.39 25.54 17.82
C TYR A 414 -19.53 25.40 16.81
N LEU A 415 -19.80 24.19 16.29
CA LEU A 415 -20.94 23.95 15.38
C LEU A 415 -22.28 24.38 16.01
N ILE A 416 -22.43 24.15 17.32
CA ILE A 416 -23.61 24.59 18.08
C ILE A 416 -23.67 26.11 18.20
N THR A 417 -22.54 26.75 18.46
CA THR A 417 -22.44 28.20 18.64
C THR A 417 -22.63 28.98 17.33
N ASP A 418 -22.16 28.43 16.21
CA ASP A 418 -22.27 29.00 14.85
C ASP A 418 -23.67 28.79 14.22
N ASP A 419 -24.62 28.21 14.96
CA ASP A 419 -26.02 27.91 14.57
C ASP A 419 -26.14 27.23 13.19
N VAL A 420 -25.35 26.18 13.00
CA VAL A 420 -25.36 25.40 11.75
C VAL A 420 -26.55 24.41 11.71
N ALA A 421 -27.40 24.41 12.73
CA ALA A 421 -28.49 23.45 12.96
C ALA A 421 -29.42 23.29 11.75
N ALA A 422 -29.73 24.38 11.02
CA ALA A 422 -30.79 24.36 10.01
C ALA A 422 -30.33 23.86 8.62
N ASN A 423 -29.05 23.97 8.27
CA ASN A 423 -28.54 23.65 6.93
C ASN A 423 -27.36 22.65 6.92
N GLY A 424 -26.77 22.35 8.09
CA GLY A 424 -25.59 21.51 8.22
C GLY A 424 -24.34 22.05 7.51
N LYS A 425 -23.18 21.42 7.74
CA LYS A 425 -21.97 21.62 6.91
C LYS A 425 -21.85 20.47 5.92
N LYS A 426 -21.66 20.78 4.64
CA LYS A 426 -21.43 19.78 3.59
C LYS A 426 -20.00 19.23 3.70
N VAL A 427 -19.85 17.94 3.97
CA VAL A 427 -18.55 17.26 4.14
C VAL A 427 -18.20 16.37 2.96
N ILE A 428 -19.22 15.93 2.23
CA ILE A 428 -19.08 15.18 0.98
C ILE A 428 -19.94 15.87 -0.06
N SER A 429 -19.41 16.07 -1.26
CA SER A 429 -20.16 16.59 -2.39
C SER A 429 -20.27 15.56 -3.52
N TRP A 430 -21.38 15.59 -4.24
CA TRP A 430 -21.61 14.80 -5.45
C TRP A 430 -22.36 15.63 -6.50
N SER A 431 -22.19 15.31 -7.78
CA SER A 431 -22.88 16.01 -8.87
C SER A 431 -24.30 15.49 -9.09
N GLU A 432 -24.56 14.25 -8.67
CA GLU A 432 -25.82 13.54 -8.79
C GLU A 432 -26.19 12.91 -7.44
N ALA A 433 -27.50 12.87 -7.13
CA ALA A 433 -27.98 12.37 -5.85
C ALA A 433 -27.56 10.90 -5.60
N ALA A 434 -27.20 10.60 -4.36
CA ALA A 434 -26.85 9.26 -3.90
C ALA A 434 -28.01 8.27 -4.08
N ASP A 435 -27.68 7.00 -4.37
CA ASP A 435 -28.65 5.92 -4.42
C ASP A 435 -29.34 5.72 -3.06
N GLN A 436 -30.65 5.45 -3.07
CA GLN A 436 -31.45 5.26 -1.84
C GLN A 436 -31.05 4.02 -1.02
N GLY A 437 -30.25 3.11 -1.59
CA GLY A 437 -29.76 1.90 -0.92
C GLY A 437 -28.63 2.15 0.08
N ILE A 438 -28.07 3.36 0.12
CA ILE A 438 -26.97 3.74 0.99
C ILE A 438 -27.52 4.48 2.21
N ASN A 439 -27.21 3.97 3.39
CA ASN A 439 -27.52 4.63 4.66
C ASN A 439 -26.27 5.34 5.18
N PHE A 440 -26.34 6.67 5.29
CA PHE A 440 -25.27 7.46 5.90
C PHE A 440 -25.59 7.67 7.38
N THR A 441 -24.62 7.44 8.26
CA THR A 441 -24.75 7.60 9.71
C THR A 441 -23.53 8.31 10.28
N THR A 442 -23.64 8.85 11.49
CA THR A 442 -22.50 9.31 12.30
C THR A 442 -22.20 8.28 13.39
N ASP A 443 -20.95 8.14 13.78
CA ASP A 443 -20.53 7.24 14.88
C ASP A 443 -20.86 7.80 16.28
N LEU A 444 -21.20 9.09 16.37
CA LEU A 444 -21.53 9.79 17.62
C LEU A 444 -22.96 9.49 18.09
N TYR A 445 -23.18 8.26 18.59
CA TYR A 445 -24.35 7.90 19.41
C TYR A 445 -24.31 8.49 20.83
N LYS A 446 -23.40 9.44 21.11
CA LYS A 446 -23.34 10.12 22.41
C LYS A 446 -24.05 11.45 22.29
N THR A 447 -25.11 11.62 23.07
CA THR A 447 -25.62 12.95 23.41
C THR A 447 -24.45 13.82 23.85
N PHE A 448 -24.19 14.88 23.09
CA PHE A 448 -23.17 15.86 23.38
C PHE A 448 -23.78 16.93 24.28
N GLU A 449 -23.24 17.10 25.49
CA GLU A 449 -23.69 18.15 26.39
C GLU A 449 -22.87 19.42 26.17
N HIS A 450 -23.54 20.50 25.79
CA HIS A 450 -22.94 21.82 25.65
C HIS A 450 -23.79 22.84 26.41
N GLU A 451 -23.16 23.56 27.33
CA GLU A 451 -23.82 24.54 28.21
C GLU A 451 -25.07 24.00 28.92
N GLY A 452 -25.05 22.72 29.33
CA GLY A 452 -26.16 22.06 30.03
C GLY A 452 -27.32 21.61 29.13
N THR A 453 -27.19 21.78 27.81
CA THR A 453 -28.15 21.28 26.81
C THR A 453 -27.55 20.08 26.07
N GLN A 454 -28.37 19.05 25.83
CA GLN A 454 -27.94 17.87 25.08
C GLN A 454 -28.23 18.02 23.58
N TYR A 455 -27.29 17.57 22.75
CA TYR A 455 -27.34 17.62 21.30
C TYR A 455 -26.99 16.25 20.72
N VAL A 456 -27.55 15.92 19.55
CA VAL A 456 -27.20 14.72 18.77
C VAL A 456 -26.80 15.16 17.37
N PHE A 457 -25.66 14.68 16.89
CA PHE A 457 -25.18 14.97 15.54
C PHE A 457 -25.72 13.95 14.55
N GLU A 458 -26.24 14.45 13.43
CA GLU A 458 -26.90 13.64 12.41
C GLU A 458 -26.34 13.96 11.02
N THR A 459 -26.46 12.99 10.10
CA THR A 459 -26.16 13.22 8.68
C THR A 459 -27.43 13.44 7.87
N TYR A 460 -27.39 14.39 6.94
CA TYR A 460 -28.44 14.66 5.96
C TYR A 460 -27.94 14.37 4.55
N ASN A 461 -28.63 13.47 3.85
CA ASN A 461 -28.38 13.14 2.45
C ASN A 461 -29.15 14.11 1.53
N GLY A 462 -28.43 15.05 0.92
CA GLY A 462 -28.97 16.03 -0.02
C GLY A 462 -28.76 15.64 -1.49
N ALA A 463 -29.37 16.40 -2.40
CA ALA A 463 -29.22 16.17 -3.84
C ALA A 463 -27.78 16.40 -4.34
N ASP A 464 -27.00 17.25 -3.65
CA ASP A 464 -25.65 17.70 -4.04
C ASP A 464 -24.56 17.35 -3.01
N GLY A 465 -24.90 16.65 -1.93
CA GLY A 465 -23.91 16.23 -0.95
C GLY A 465 -24.47 15.66 0.35
N LEU A 466 -23.55 15.17 1.18
CA LEU A 466 -23.81 14.76 2.55
C LEU A 466 -23.45 15.91 3.49
N TYR A 467 -24.38 16.21 4.39
CA TYR A 467 -24.23 17.26 5.37
C TYR A 467 -24.21 16.67 6.77
N ILE A 468 -23.48 17.33 7.67
CA ILE A 468 -23.49 17.05 9.09
C ILE A 468 -24.13 18.24 9.81
N GLY A 469 -25.15 17.96 10.61
CA GLY A 469 -25.81 18.92 11.47
C GLY A 469 -26.00 18.36 12.87
N TYR A 470 -26.78 19.06 13.68
CA TYR A 470 -27.18 18.58 14.99
C TYR A 470 -28.63 18.94 15.27
N VAL A 471 -29.24 18.15 16.16
CA VAL A 471 -30.56 18.42 16.74
C VAL A 471 -30.42 18.57 18.24
N GLN A 472 -31.12 19.55 18.80
CA GLN A 472 -31.24 19.70 20.25
C GLN A 472 -32.14 18.58 20.78
N VAL A 473 -31.66 17.84 21.80
CA VAL A 473 -32.47 16.86 22.50
C VAL A 473 -33.47 17.63 23.38
N PRO A 474 -34.79 17.47 23.16
CA PRO A 474 -35.77 18.18 23.96
C PRO A 474 -35.66 17.77 25.43
N GLU A 475 -35.62 18.74 26.34
CA GLU A 475 -35.63 18.44 27.77
C GLU A 475 -36.88 17.62 28.14
N PRO A 476 -36.79 16.68 29.11
CA PRO A 476 -37.93 15.87 29.55
C PRO A 476 -39.17 16.71 29.93
N ALA A 477 -38.98 17.91 30.47
CA ALA A 477 -40.06 18.85 30.79
C ALA A 477 -40.71 19.45 29.53
N GLY A 478 -39.93 19.71 28.47
CA GLY A 478 -40.43 20.15 27.17
C GLY A 478 -41.24 19.07 26.44
N ILE A 479 -40.80 17.81 26.53
CA ILE A 479 -41.55 16.65 26.04
C ILE A 479 -42.86 16.49 26.82
N ALA A 480 -42.82 16.61 28.16
CA ALA A 480 -44.01 16.56 29.00
C ALA A 480 -45.01 17.70 28.70
N ALA A 481 -44.52 18.90 28.40
CA ALA A 481 -45.34 20.03 27.99
C ALA A 481 -45.96 19.82 26.59
N ALA A 482 -45.22 19.26 25.63
CA ALA A 482 -45.73 18.93 24.30
C ALA A 482 -46.80 17.83 24.35
N PHE A 483 -46.57 16.75 25.12
CA PHE A 483 -47.59 15.74 25.38
C PHE A 483 -48.77 16.29 26.17
N GLY A 484 -48.54 17.20 27.11
CA GLY A 484 -49.59 17.91 27.84
C GLY A 484 -50.46 18.75 26.91
N ALA A 485 -49.86 19.50 25.98
CA ALA A 485 -50.56 20.31 25.00
C ALA A 485 -51.33 19.45 23.98
N LEU A 486 -50.73 18.34 23.50
CA LEU A 486 -51.42 17.37 22.64
C LEU A 486 -52.60 16.70 23.38
N ALA A 487 -52.44 16.34 24.65
CA ALA A 487 -53.52 15.79 25.45
C ALA A 487 -54.64 16.81 25.68
N LEU A 488 -54.32 18.09 25.90
CA LEU A 488 -55.29 19.19 25.97
C LEU A 488 -56.00 19.45 24.64
N ALA A 489 -55.32 19.30 23.51
CA ALA A 489 -55.90 19.47 22.18
C ALA A 489 -56.78 18.29 21.74
N VAL A 490 -56.52 17.06 22.22
CA VAL A 490 -57.37 15.88 21.98
C VAL A 490 -58.53 15.80 22.98
N ALA A 491 -58.41 16.47 24.13
CA ALA A 491 -59.48 16.58 25.13
C ALA A 491 -60.42 17.78 24.92
N ALA A 492 -60.08 18.70 24.01
CA ALA A 492 -60.93 19.79 23.54
C ALA A 492 -61.71 19.36 22.28
#